data_AF-A0A2R6G7N3-F1
#
_entry.id   AF-A0A2R6G7N3-F1
#
_cell.length_a   1.000
_cell.length_b   1.000
_cell.length_c   1.000
_cell.angle_alpha   90.00
_cell.angle_beta   90.00
_cell.angle_gamma   90.00
#
_symmetry.space_group_name_H-M   'P 1'
#
loop_
_entity.id
_entity.type
_entity.pdbx_description
1 polymer ?
#
loop_
_entity_poly.entity_id
_entity_poly.type
_entity_poly.pdbx_seq_one_letter_code
_entity_poly.pdbx_strand_id
1 'polypeptide(L)'
;MSIFPHGDVPAVEVVPVGDLPDVIVRGVARTVEETIEVAPTIRDPISPPEDADLESFRDAAAYQRAVGEASDADHVVGITDDDLAWHRYDSDAEEYVVDDEIFGLGEVGGSVAVVSLPKLVDDDPPRERIPGRVRKVTRRFVGMLFGYQDCTDCVNEASPDLAALDEKPEDFCEDCGRRLRDPETAPEPDDWHVRTGELEEFQRLMEGDYHLWEYPLVALGRILVALDPVRRRLPSLPSLPRPARAAVHESYRVARFWVLVIAFLGSVVAVAAGLYGVHESFVGSEPSDVAAWGILAASLLLGWILFEVLRAVFGGVLLGLYLGFTGQSGPEE
;
A
#
# COMPACT_ATOMS: atom_id res chain seq x y z
N MET A 1 -30.16 -7.41 -4.12
CA MET A 1 -29.72 -6.03 -3.81
C MET A 1 -28.30 -6.18 -3.32
N SER A 2 -27.38 -5.37 -3.82
CA SER A 2 -25.99 -5.38 -3.34
C SER A 2 -25.96 -5.13 -1.83
N ILE A 3 -25.07 -5.80 -1.09
CA ILE A 3 -24.81 -5.44 0.31
C ILE A 3 -24.14 -4.08 0.43
N PHE A 4 -23.48 -3.64 -0.64
CA PHE A 4 -22.78 -2.36 -0.67
C PHE A 4 -23.79 -1.22 -0.78
N PRO A 5 -23.82 -0.30 0.19
CA PRO A 5 -24.83 0.75 0.28
C PRO A 5 -24.67 1.85 -0.77
N HIS A 6 -23.52 1.95 -1.41
CA HIS A 6 -23.18 3.01 -2.37
C HIS A 6 -23.65 2.72 -3.81
N GLY A 7 -24.21 1.53 -4.07
CA GLY A 7 -24.73 1.14 -5.38
C GLY A 7 -23.68 0.58 -6.35
N ASP A 8 -22.40 0.87 -6.11
CA ASP A 8 -21.28 0.23 -6.79
C ASP A 8 -20.95 -1.15 -6.16
N VAL A 9 -20.32 -2.01 -6.95
CA VAL A 9 -19.96 -3.38 -6.55
C VAL A 9 -18.51 -3.61 -6.97
N PRO A 10 -17.62 -4.06 -6.06
CA PRO A 10 -16.23 -4.29 -6.41
C PRO A 10 -16.10 -5.46 -7.38
N ALA A 11 -15.19 -5.34 -8.34
CA ALA A 11 -14.67 -6.46 -9.09
C ALA A 11 -13.79 -7.31 -8.17
N VAL A 12 -14.12 -8.60 -8.05
CA VAL A 12 -13.38 -9.53 -7.20
C VAL A 12 -12.92 -10.72 -8.01
N GLU A 13 -11.66 -11.10 -7.86
CA GLU A 13 -11.06 -12.24 -8.55
C GLU A 13 -10.46 -13.25 -7.59
N VAL A 14 -10.50 -14.53 -7.99
CA VAL A 14 -9.76 -15.61 -7.36
C VAL A 14 -8.71 -16.10 -8.33
N VAL A 15 -7.45 -16.08 -7.90
CA VAL A 15 -6.29 -16.43 -8.73
C VAL A 15 -5.61 -17.68 -8.15
N PRO A 16 -5.71 -18.83 -8.83
CA PRO A 16 -4.90 -20.00 -8.47
C PRO A 16 -3.42 -19.73 -8.78
N VAL A 17 -2.54 -20.06 -7.84
CA VAL A 17 -1.08 -20.07 -8.03
C VAL A 17 -0.63 -21.52 -7.93
N GLY A 18 -0.03 -22.05 -9.00
CA GLY A 18 0.32 -23.47 -9.10
C GLY A 18 -0.80 -24.36 -9.66
N ASP A 19 -0.69 -25.68 -9.41
CA ASP A 19 -1.61 -26.70 -9.93
C ASP A 19 -2.61 -27.14 -8.86
N LEU A 20 -3.64 -26.32 -8.67
CA LEU A 20 -4.65 -26.54 -7.64
C LEU A 20 -5.85 -27.34 -8.16
N PRO A 21 -6.40 -28.28 -7.36
CA PRO A 21 -7.65 -28.95 -7.72
C PRO A 21 -8.81 -27.94 -7.86
N ASP A 22 -9.53 -28.02 -8.98
CA ASP A 22 -10.75 -27.24 -9.29
C ASP A 22 -11.74 -27.12 -8.13
N VAL A 23 -11.90 -28.19 -7.35
CA VAL A 23 -12.85 -28.24 -6.23
C VAL A 23 -12.46 -27.26 -5.12
N ILE A 24 -11.16 -27.06 -4.89
CA ILE A 24 -10.65 -26.14 -3.88
C ILE A 24 -10.83 -24.70 -4.37
N VAL A 25 -10.42 -24.41 -5.61
CA VAL A 25 -10.58 -23.08 -6.22
C VAL A 25 -12.04 -22.63 -6.21
N ARG A 26 -12.97 -23.51 -6.63
CA ARG A 26 -14.41 -23.23 -6.58
C ARG A 26 -14.94 -23.10 -5.15
N GLY A 27 -14.35 -23.81 -4.18
CA GLY A 27 -14.69 -23.68 -2.77
C GLY A 27 -14.32 -22.32 -2.19
N VAL A 28 -13.13 -21.81 -2.54
CA VAL A 28 -12.69 -20.45 -2.21
C VAL A 28 -13.57 -19.41 -2.89
N ALA A 29 -13.81 -19.53 -4.20
CA ALA A 29 -14.68 -18.61 -4.94
C ALA A 29 -16.09 -18.52 -4.34
N ARG A 30 -16.69 -19.66 -3.98
CA ARG A 30 -17.97 -19.68 -3.27
C ARG A 30 -17.89 -19.01 -1.89
N THR A 31 -16.79 -19.22 -1.17
CA THR A 31 -16.59 -18.58 0.14
C THR A 31 -16.53 -17.07 0.00
N VAL A 32 -15.77 -16.56 -0.98
CA VAL A 32 -15.72 -15.13 -1.32
C VAL A 32 -17.12 -14.62 -1.63
N GLU A 33 -17.86 -15.30 -2.53
CA GLU A 33 -19.24 -14.94 -2.87
C GLU A 33 -20.18 -14.91 -1.66
N GLU A 34 -20.12 -15.91 -0.79
CA GLU A 34 -20.92 -15.94 0.45
C GLU A 34 -20.55 -14.82 1.43
N THR A 35 -19.29 -14.37 1.41
CA THR A 35 -18.76 -13.39 2.36
C THR A 35 -19.18 -11.97 2.02
N ILE A 36 -19.14 -11.62 0.73
CA ILE A 36 -19.39 -10.25 0.25
C ILE A 36 -20.60 -10.14 -0.69
N GLU A 37 -21.34 -11.24 -0.90
CA GLU A 37 -22.51 -11.32 -1.77
C GLU A 37 -22.22 -10.88 -3.23
N VAL A 38 -20.99 -11.09 -3.67
CA VAL A 38 -20.49 -10.79 -5.03
C VAL A 38 -19.80 -12.02 -5.60
N ALA A 39 -20.27 -12.52 -6.74
CA ALA A 39 -19.66 -13.65 -7.41
C ALA A 39 -18.29 -13.25 -7.99
N PRO A 40 -17.17 -13.83 -7.52
CA PRO A 40 -15.86 -13.50 -8.05
C PRO A 40 -15.62 -14.17 -9.41
N THR A 41 -14.77 -13.57 -10.22
CA THR A 41 -14.27 -14.22 -11.44
C THR A 41 -13.08 -15.12 -11.08
N ILE A 42 -13.10 -16.37 -11.54
CA ILE A 42 -11.96 -17.29 -11.37
C ILE A 42 -11.03 -17.10 -12.57
N ARG A 43 -9.76 -16.80 -12.31
CA ARG A 43 -8.73 -16.59 -13.34
C ARG A 43 -8.05 -17.91 -13.71
N ASP A 44 -7.36 -17.89 -14.84
CA ASP A 44 -6.45 -18.98 -15.20
C ASP A 44 -5.31 -19.06 -14.16
N PRO A 45 -4.81 -20.26 -13.83
CA PRO A 45 -3.70 -20.41 -12.89
C PRO A 45 -2.45 -19.66 -13.37
N ILE A 46 -1.76 -19.01 -12.43
CA ILE A 46 -0.43 -18.44 -12.67
C ILE A 46 0.66 -19.35 -12.10
N SER A 47 1.88 -19.22 -12.61
CA SER A 47 3.03 -19.93 -12.07
C SER A 47 3.46 -19.33 -10.72
N PRO A 48 3.96 -20.16 -9.79
CA PRO A 48 4.68 -19.68 -8.62
C PRO A 48 5.77 -18.65 -8.98
N PRO A 49 5.92 -17.55 -8.22
CA PRO A 49 6.99 -16.59 -8.42
C PRO A 49 8.38 -17.22 -8.20
N GLU A 50 9.31 -16.96 -9.12
CA GLU A 50 10.66 -17.53 -9.11
C GLU A 50 11.55 -16.97 -7.98
N ASP A 51 11.27 -15.76 -7.51
CA ASP A 51 12.00 -15.06 -6.45
C ASP A 51 11.49 -15.37 -5.04
N ALA A 52 10.51 -16.28 -4.91
CA ALA A 52 9.89 -16.60 -3.62
C ALA A 52 10.59 -17.72 -2.84
N ASP A 53 11.69 -18.31 -3.33
CA ASP A 53 12.39 -19.41 -2.65
C ASP A 53 13.04 -18.96 -1.33
N LEU A 54 12.46 -19.40 -0.20
CA LEU A 54 13.13 -19.45 1.11
C LEU A 54 13.58 -20.90 1.34
N GLU A 55 14.63 -21.12 2.14
CA GLU A 55 15.28 -22.45 2.27
C GLU A 55 14.32 -23.63 2.38
N SER A 56 13.24 -23.49 3.16
CA SER A 56 12.19 -24.52 3.33
C SER A 56 10.76 -24.03 3.04
N PHE A 57 10.58 -22.77 2.64
CA PHE A 57 9.28 -22.11 2.52
C PHE A 57 9.22 -21.22 1.27
N ARG A 58 8.04 -20.67 0.99
CA ARG A 58 7.89 -19.62 -0.02
C ARG A 58 7.60 -18.28 0.64
N ASP A 59 8.22 -17.21 0.16
CA ASP A 59 7.93 -15.85 0.64
C ASP A 59 6.49 -15.45 0.25
N ALA A 60 5.65 -15.24 1.26
CA ALA A 60 4.25 -14.88 1.08
C ALA A 60 4.06 -13.54 0.37
N ALA A 61 4.99 -12.58 0.50
CA ALA A 61 4.86 -11.30 -0.18
C ALA A 61 5.17 -11.39 -1.67
N ALA A 62 6.14 -12.22 -2.08
CA ALA A 62 6.36 -12.50 -3.49
C ALA A 62 5.10 -13.09 -4.14
N TYR A 63 4.39 -13.97 -3.44
CA TYR A 63 3.09 -14.49 -3.87
C TYR A 63 2.00 -13.42 -3.94
N GLN A 64 1.89 -12.58 -2.92
CA GLN A 64 0.91 -11.49 -2.89
C GLN A 64 1.15 -10.52 -4.05
N ARG A 65 2.41 -10.19 -4.35
CA ARG A 65 2.79 -9.34 -5.48
C ARG A 65 2.41 -9.99 -6.81
N ALA A 66 2.81 -11.24 -7.04
CA ALA A 66 2.52 -11.97 -8.27
C ALA A 66 1.01 -12.09 -8.55
N VAL A 67 0.21 -12.32 -7.51
CA VAL A 67 -1.26 -12.35 -7.59
C VAL A 67 -1.83 -10.97 -7.94
N GLY A 68 -1.30 -9.91 -7.33
CA GLY A 68 -1.68 -8.53 -7.63
C GLY A 68 -1.37 -8.12 -9.06
N GLU A 69 -0.21 -8.49 -9.58
CA GLU A 69 0.20 -8.21 -10.96
C GLU A 69 -0.63 -8.97 -12.02
N ALA A 70 -1.22 -10.10 -11.64
CA ALA A 70 -2.01 -10.95 -12.54
C ALA A 70 -3.47 -10.49 -12.74
N SER A 71 -3.91 -9.48 -11.99
CA SER A 71 -5.31 -9.05 -11.93
C SER A 71 -5.45 -7.53 -11.90
N ASP A 72 -6.45 -7.03 -12.63
CA ASP A 72 -6.86 -5.62 -12.60
C ASP A 72 -8.11 -5.40 -11.72
N ALA A 73 -8.51 -6.40 -10.93
CA ALA A 73 -9.69 -6.33 -10.08
C ALA A 73 -9.45 -5.47 -8.82
N ASP A 74 -10.54 -4.98 -8.22
CA ASP A 74 -10.47 -4.16 -7.01
C ASP A 74 -9.93 -4.98 -5.83
N HIS A 75 -10.37 -6.24 -5.75
CA HIS A 75 -9.90 -7.19 -4.74
C HIS A 75 -9.55 -8.55 -5.36
N VAL A 76 -8.42 -9.10 -4.93
CA VAL A 76 -7.86 -10.34 -5.47
C VAL A 76 -7.52 -11.29 -4.33
N VAL A 77 -8.02 -12.52 -4.41
CA VAL A 77 -7.68 -13.60 -3.49
C VAL A 77 -6.88 -14.66 -4.23
N GLY A 78 -5.57 -14.67 -3.97
CA GLY A 78 -4.66 -15.73 -4.36
C GLY A 78 -4.88 -16.98 -3.52
N ILE A 79 -4.73 -18.15 -4.14
CA ILE A 79 -4.67 -19.42 -3.42
C ILE A 79 -3.52 -20.26 -3.96
N THR A 80 -2.76 -20.90 -3.06
CA THR A 80 -1.60 -21.73 -3.39
C THR A 80 -1.56 -23.02 -2.57
N ASP A 81 -0.99 -24.08 -3.14
CA ASP A 81 -0.60 -25.30 -2.44
C ASP A 81 0.86 -25.29 -1.95
N ASP A 82 1.57 -24.18 -2.12
CA ASP A 82 2.88 -23.98 -1.52
C ASP A 82 2.77 -23.48 -0.07
N ASP A 83 3.74 -23.90 0.74
CA ASP A 83 3.83 -23.51 2.15
C ASP A 83 4.48 -22.13 2.27
N LEU A 84 3.72 -21.17 2.80
CA LEU A 84 4.12 -19.78 2.86
C LEU A 84 4.74 -19.43 4.22
N ALA A 85 5.74 -18.55 4.18
CA ALA A 85 6.31 -17.88 5.34
C ALA A 85 6.45 -16.37 5.07
N TRP A 86 6.53 -15.57 6.13
CA TRP A 86 6.66 -14.12 6.03
C TRP A 86 7.82 -13.60 6.87
N HIS A 87 8.61 -12.69 6.32
CA HIS A 87 9.65 -11.99 7.07
C HIS A 87 9.04 -10.86 7.90
N ARG A 88 9.13 -10.98 9.22
CA ARG A 88 8.74 -9.91 10.14
C ARG A 88 9.95 -9.40 10.88
N TYR A 89 10.13 -8.08 10.92
CA TYR A 89 11.13 -7.47 11.79
C TYR A 89 10.68 -7.58 13.25
N ASP A 90 11.45 -8.29 14.07
CA ASP A 90 11.26 -8.35 15.50
C ASP A 90 12.02 -7.18 16.14
N SER A 91 11.27 -6.19 16.65
CA SER A 91 11.86 -5.00 17.27
C SER A 91 12.57 -5.28 18.58
N ASP A 92 12.19 -6.34 19.30
CA ASP A 92 12.82 -6.71 20.57
C ASP A 92 14.15 -7.43 20.34
N ALA A 93 14.25 -8.22 19.26
CA ALA A 93 15.48 -8.90 18.84
C ALA A 93 16.36 -8.07 17.88
N GLU A 94 15.84 -6.97 17.35
CA GLU A 94 16.46 -6.15 16.29
C GLU A 94 16.85 -6.96 15.03
N GLU A 95 16.11 -8.03 14.73
CA GLU A 95 16.40 -8.98 13.65
C GLU A 95 15.13 -9.36 12.85
N TYR A 96 15.30 -9.77 11.60
CA TYR A 96 14.22 -10.36 10.80
C TYR A 96 13.99 -11.81 11.18
N VAL A 97 12.79 -12.12 11.65
CA VAL A 97 12.33 -13.47 11.96
C VAL A 97 11.44 -13.96 10.84
N VAL A 98 11.62 -15.22 10.44
CA VAL A 98 10.72 -15.92 9.53
C VAL A 98 9.55 -16.44 10.35
N ASP A 99 8.35 -15.91 10.09
CA ASP A 99 7.10 -16.46 10.59
C ASP A 99 6.60 -17.50 9.58
N ASP A 100 6.92 -18.74 9.88
CA ASP A 100 6.55 -19.89 9.07
C ASP A 100 5.24 -20.53 9.53
N GLU A 101 4.47 -19.94 10.46
CA GLU A 101 3.20 -20.50 10.95
C GLU A 101 1.96 -19.79 10.35
N ILE A 102 2.15 -19.06 9.26
CA ILE A 102 1.07 -18.31 8.61
C ILE A 102 0.17 -19.20 7.73
N PHE A 103 -1.13 -18.88 7.71
CA PHE A 103 -2.11 -19.47 6.78
C PHE A 103 -2.26 -18.68 5.47
N GLY A 104 -1.57 -17.55 5.36
CA GLY A 104 -1.70 -16.62 4.25
C GLY A 104 -1.18 -15.22 4.61
N LEU A 105 -1.26 -14.31 3.67
CA LEU A 105 -0.85 -12.91 3.83
C LEU A 105 -1.89 -11.99 3.18
N GLY A 106 -2.16 -10.86 3.80
CA GLY A 106 -3.04 -9.83 3.28
C GLY A 106 -2.92 -8.57 4.11
N GLU A 107 -3.24 -7.43 3.51
CA GLU A 107 -3.22 -6.14 4.20
C GLU A 107 -4.63 -5.70 4.56
N VAL A 108 -4.79 -5.07 5.72
CA VAL A 108 -6.08 -4.52 6.13
C VAL A 108 -6.40 -3.29 5.29
N GLY A 109 -7.46 -3.37 4.48
CA GLY A 109 -7.82 -2.39 3.47
C GLY A 109 -6.97 -2.49 2.20
N GLY A 110 -6.20 -3.58 2.05
CA GLY A 110 -5.45 -3.86 0.83
C GLY A 110 -6.34 -4.37 -0.31
N SER A 111 -5.77 -4.48 -1.50
CA SER A 111 -6.42 -5.08 -2.67
C SER A 111 -6.11 -6.56 -2.86
N VAL A 112 -5.04 -7.08 -2.26
CA VAL A 112 -4.57 -8.45 -2.51
C VAL A 112 -4.36 -9.23 -1.22
N ALA A 113 -4.85 -10.46 -1.19
CA ALA A 113 -4.53 -11.44 -0.16
C ALA A 113 -4.20 -12.79 -0.80
N VAL A 114 -3.39 -13.60 -0.14
CA VAL A 114 -3.03 -14.96 -0.56
C VAL A 114 -3.31 -15.93 0.57
N VAL A 115 -3.93 -17.07 0.24
CA VAL A 115 -4.22 -18.17 1.15
C VAL A 115 -3.34 -19.38 0.82
N SER A 116 -2.66 -19.92 1.83
CA SER A 116 -1.82 -21.12 1.73
C SER A 116 -2.57 -22.34 2.26
N LEU A 117 -2.55 -23.45 1.52
CA LEU A 117 -3.24 -24.68 1.87
C LEU A 117 -2.47 -25.67 2.76
N PRO A 118 -1.14 -25.88 2.62
CA PRO A 118 -0.43 -26.98 3.28
C PRO A 118 -0.72 -27.13 4.76
N LYS A 119 -0.69 -26.04 5.52
CA LYS A 119 -0.96 -26.07 6.96
C LYS A 119 -2.40 -26.42 7.30
N LEU A 120 -3.36 -26.18 6.40
CA LEU A 120 -4.77 -26.51 6.65
C LEU A 120 -5.06 -28.01 6.57
N VAL A 121 -4.13 -28.78 5.99
CA VAL A 121 -4.28 -30.19 5.62
C VAL A 121 -3.63 -31.15 6.63
N ASP A 122 -3.18 -30.65 7.78
CA ASP A 122 -2.51 -31.49 8.79
C ASP A 122 -3.30 -32.77 9.15
N ASP A 123 -2.57 -33.88 9.36
CA ASP A 123 -3.10 -35.24 9.43
C ASP A 123 -3.99 -35.50 10.66
N ASP A 124 -3.92 -34.64 11.67
CA ASP A 124 -4.78 -34.65 12.86
C ASP A 124 -5.22 -33.22 13.17
N PRO A 125 -6.44 -32.82 12.78
CA PRO A 125 -7.71 -33.57 12.80
C PRO A 125 -8.19 -34.06 11.42
N PRO A 126 -9.35 -34.76 11.34
CA PRO A 126 -9.80 -35.43 10.12
C PRO A 126 -9.93 -34.51 8.90
N ARG A 127 -9.65 -35.06 7.70
CA ARG A 127 -9.86 -34.43 6.37
C ARG A 127 -11.22 -33.76 6.20
N GLU A 128 -12.23 -34.18 6.95
CA GLU A 128 -13.57 -33.59 7.02
C GLU A 128 -13.57 -32.11 7.46
N ARG A 129 -12.54 -31.65 8.18
CA ARG A 129 -12.40 -30.26 8.65
C ARG A 129 -11.76 -29.33 7.61
N ILE A 130 -11.05 -29.85 6.62
CA ILE A 130 -10.33 -29.04 5.60
C ILE A 130 -11.27 -28.01 4.94
N PRO A 131 -12.49 -28.35 4.49
CA PRO A 131 -13.40 -27.36 3.90
C PRO A 131 -13.78 -26.22 4.85
N GLY A 132 -13.95 -26.51 6.15
CA GLY A 132 -14.25 -25.50 7.17
C GLY A 132 -13.06 -24.58 7.42
N ARG A 133 -11.85 -25.13 7.48
CA ARG A 133 -10.60 -24.37 7.64
C ARG A 133 -10.34 -23.43 6.47
N VAL A 134 -10.42 -23.94 5.24
CA VAL A 134 -10.30 -23.12 4.02
C VAL A 134 -11.33 -22.00 4.05
N ARG A 135 -12.59 -22.29 4.40
CA ARG A 135 -13.64 -21.27 4.50
C ARG A 135 -13.30 -20.18 5.52
N LYS A 136 -12.87 -20.55 6.73
CA LYS A 136 -12.49 -19.61 7.80
C LYS A 136 -11.31 -18.72 7.38
N VAL A 137 -10.27 -19.31 6.80
CA VAL A 137 -9.07 -18.57 6.38
C VAL A 137 -9.40 -17.63 5.23
N THR A 138 -10.10 -18.11 4.19
CA THR A 138 -10.57 -17.26 3.10
C THR A 138 -11.43 -16.11 3.61
N ARG A 139 -12.41 -16.36 4.50
CA ARG A 139 -13.26 -15.31 5.08
C ARG A 139 -12.46 -14.25 5.83
N ARG A 140 -11.47 -14.66 6.64
CA ARG A 140 -10.57 -13.73 7.32
C ARG A 140 -9.87 -12.82 6.32
N PHE A 141 -9.22 -13.39 5.31
CA PHE A 141 -8.46 -12.60 4.35
C PHE A 141 -9.35 -11.69 3.49
N VAL A 142 -10.51 -12.17 3.06
CA VAL A 142 -11.52 -11.31 2.41
C VAL A 142 -11.91 -10.17 3.35
N GLY A 143 -12.24 -10.46 4.61
CA GLY A 143 -12.54 -9.42 5.61
C GLY A 143 -11.44 -8.36 5.73
N MET A 144 -10.17 -8.79 5.74
CA MET A 144 -9.02 -7.88 5.76
C MET A 144 -9.01 -6.95 4.55
N LEU A 145 -9.27 -7.44 3.33
CA LEU A 145 -9.34 -6.60 2.12
C LEU A 145 -10.40 -5.48 2.26
N PHE A 146 -11.51 -5.76 2.95
CA PHE A 146 -12.56 -4.78 3.26
C PHE A 146 -12.31 -3.98 4.56
N GLY A 147 -11.06 -3.94 5.03
CA GLY A 147 -10.63 -3.11 6.16
C GLY A 147 -10.91 -3.69 7.54
N TYR A 148 -11.23 -4.99 7.64
CA TYR A 148 -11.55 -5.60 8.94
C TYR A 148 -10.26 -5.93 9.70
N GLN A 149 -10.12 -5.28 10.86
CA GLN A 149 -9.07 -5.56 11.83
C GLN A 149 -9.40 -6.78 12.68
N ASP A 150 -8.39 -7.31 13.37
CA ASP A 150 -8.56 -8.42 14.30
C ASP A 150 -9.67 -8.12 15.32
N CYS A 151 -10.56 -9.11 15.48
CA CYS A 151 -11.75 -9.02 16.32
C CYS A 151 -11.92 -10.33 17.06
N THR A 152 -12.12 -10.28 18.38
CA THR A 152 -12.37 -11.46 19.23
C THR A 152 -13.73 -12.07 18.94
N ASP A 153 -13.86 -13.39 19.09
CA ASP A 153 -15.11 -14.15 18.87
C ASP A 153 -15.66 -13.96 17.44
N CYS A 154 -14.75 -13.87 16.46
CA CYS A 154 -15.05 -13.59 15.07
C CYS A 154 -14.16 -14.43 14.15
N VAL A 155 -14.62 -14.78 12.95
CA VAL A 155 -13.75 -15.42 11.95
C VAL A 155 -12.51 -14.56 11.61
N ASN A 156 -12.65 -13.23 11.80
CA ASN A 156 -11.57 -12.26 11.64
C ASN A 156 -10.60 -12.20 12.82
N GLU A 157 -10.69 -13.11 13.79
CA GLU A 157 -9.67 -13.28 14.83
C GLU A 157 -8.42 -13.96 14.23
N ALA A 158 -7.24 -13.47 14.64
CA ALA A 158 -5.98 -14.07 14.25
C ALA A 158 -5.86 -15.46 14.88
N SER A 159 -5.41 -16.43 14.09
CA SER A 159 -5.22 -17.80 14.55
C SER A 159 -3.73 -18.11 14.48
N PRO A 160 -3.03 -18.21 15.62
CA PRO A 160 -1.61 -18.52 15.64
C PRO A 160 -1.30 -19.96 15.22
N ASP A 161 -2.30 -20.85 15.29
CA ASP A 161 -2.17 -22.26 14.96
C ASP A 161 -3.52 -22.85 14.52
N LEU A 162 -3.51 -24.12 14.13
CA LEU A 162 -4.71 -24.84 13.67
C LEU A 162 -5.73 -25.09 14.78
N ALA A 163 -5.30 -25.24 16.03
CA ALA A 163 -6.20 -25.46 17.15
C ALA A 163 -7.06 -24.21 17.38
N ALA A 164 -6.42 -23.03 17.41
CA ALA A 164 -7.10 -21.74 17.47
C ALA A 164 -8.00 -21.49 16.25
N LEU A 165 -7.56 -21.90 15.05
CA LEU A 165 -8.37 -21.82 13.83
C LEU A 165 -9.63 -22.70 13.92
N ASP A 166 -9.52 -23.89 14.50
CA ASP A 166 -10.64 -24.82 14.66
C ASP A 166 -11.65 -24.33 15.72
N GLU A 167 -11.16 -23.73 16.81
CA GLU A 167 -12.00 -23.23 17.92
C GLU A 167 -12.78 -21.96 17.57
N LYS A 168 -12.26 -21.09 16.71
CA LYS A 168 -12.92 -19.82 16.37
C LYS A 168 -14.21 -20.01 15.56
N PRO A 169 -15.16 -19.06 15.57
CA PRO A 169 -16.38 -19.17 14.77
C PRO A 169 -16.11 -19.10 13.25
N GLU A 170 -17.03 -19.65 12.45
CA GLU A 170 -16.94 -19.60 10.98
C GLU A 170 -17.41 -18.27 10.38
N ASP A 171 -18.27 -17.56 11.09
CA ASP A 171 -18.90 -16.32 10.62
C ASP A 171 -18.28 -15.07 11.27
N PHE A 172 -18.52 -13.92 10.64
CA PHE A 172 -18.23 -12.64 11.27
C PHE A 172 -19.12 -12.43 12.49
N CYS A 173 -18.59 -11.76 13.51
CA CYS A 173 -19.40 -11.24 14.60
C CYS A 173 -20.41 -10.19 14.09
N GLU A 174 -21.41 -9.85 14.89
CA GLU A 174 -22.48 -8.92 14.47
C GLU A 174 -21.93 -7.57 13.98
N ASP A 175 -20.91 -7.04 14.66
CA ASP A 175 -20.31 -5.75 14.31
C ASP A 175 -19.53 -5.81 13.00
N CYS A 176 -18.73 -6.85 12.78
CA CYS A 176 -18.06 -7.08 11.49
C CYS A 176 -19.07 -7.35 10.37
N GLY A 177 -20.13 -8.12 10.62
CA GLY A 177 -21.18 -8.37 9.62
C GLY A 177 -21.98 -7.10 9.26
N ARG A 178 -22.16 -6.17 10.21
CA ARG A 178 -22.86 -4.91 9.99
C ARG A 178 -22.06 -3.94 9.13
N ARG A 179 -20.72 -3.91 9.28
CA ARG A 179 -19.85 -2.95 8.59
C ARG A 179 -19.99 -2.95 7.07
N LEU A 180 -20.00 -4.11 6.42
CA LEU A 180 -20.18 -4.25 4.97
C LEU A 180 -21.54 -3.71 4.46
N ARG A 181 -22.54 -3.60 5.33
CA ARG A 181 -23.92 -3.24 5.00
C ARG A 181 -24.30 -1.82 5.42
N ASP A 182 -23.49 -1.19 6.27
CA ASP A 182 -23.78 0.11 6.85
C ASP A 182 -23.17 1.22 5.97
N PRO A 183 -23.99 2.14 5.41
CA PRO A 183 -23.54 3.25 4.57
C PRO A 183 -22.46 4.15 5.21
N GLU A 184 -22.36 4.18 6.54
CA GLU A 184 -21.39 5.04 7.23
C GLU A 184 -20.05 4.33 7.49
N THR A 185 -20.01 3.00 7.34
CA THR A 185 -18.82 2.20 7.71
C THR A 185 -18.37 1.20 6.66
N ALA A 186 -19.18 0.97 5.63
CA ALA A 186 -18.77 0.21 4.46
C ALA A 186 -17.63 0.97 3.76
N PRO A 187 -16.58 0.26 3.30
CA PRO A 187 -15.52 0.91 2.53
C PRO A 187 -16.09 1.52 1.24
N GLU A 188 -15.71 2.75 0.95
CA GLU A 188 -16.17 3.46 -0.25
C GLU A 188 -15.41 2.94 -1.50
N PRO A 189 -15.96 3.09 -2.72
CA PRO A 189 -15.28 2.66 -3.95
C PRO A 189 -13.87 3.23 -4.12
N ASP A 190 -13.65 4.47 -3.70
CA ASP A 190 -12.33 5.12 -3.74
C ASP A 190 -11.32 4.48 -2.77
N ASP A 191 -11.80 3.74 -1.76
CA ASP A 191 -10.98 2.98 -0.81
C ASP A 191 -10.67 1.55 -1.28
N TRP A 192 -11.34 1.04 -2.32
CA TRP A 192 -11.09 -0.31 -2.85
C TRP A 192 -9.81 -0.38 -3.68
N HIS A 193 -9.33 0.76 -4.20
CA HIS A 193 -8.09 0.85 -4.97
C HIS A 193 -6.90 1.28 -4.11
N VAL A 194 -6.07 0.33 -3.68
CA VAL A 194 -4.73 0.67 -3.21
C VAL A 194 -3.83 0.89 -4.43
N ARG A 195 -3.40 2.15 -4.61
CA ARG A 195 -2.37 2.59 -5.56
C ARG A 195 -1.05 1.88 -5.26
N THR A 196 -0.81 0.73 -5.88
CA THR A 196 0.45 -0.02 -5.83
C THR A 196 1.67 0.87 -6.11
N GLY A 197 1.55 1.83 -7.03
CA GLY A 197 2.65 2.73 -7.38
C GLY A 197 3.14 3.70 -6.29
N GLU A 198 2.29 4.18 -5.37
CA GLU A 198 2.74 5.12 -4.30
C GLU A 198 3.38 4.37 -3.11
N LEU A 199 2.97 3.13 -2.86
CA LEU A 199 3.51 2.27 -1.81
C LEU A 199 4.82 1.61 -2.24
N GLU A 200 4.94 1.15 -3.48
CA GLU A 200 6.21 0.63 -4.03
C GLU A 200 7.30 1.70 -4.06
N GLU A 201 6.96 2.95 -4.43
CA GLU A 201 7.91 4.06 -4.38
C GLU A 201 8.34 4.36 -2.94
N PHE A 202 7.39 4.39 -1.99
CA PHE A 202 7.69 4.59 -0.57
C PHE A 202 8.49 3.43 0.04
N GLN A 203 8.20 2.19 -0.35
CA GLN A 203 8.84 0.98 0.15
C GLN A 203 10.26 0.83 -0.40
N ARG A 204 10.49 1.09 -1.70
CA ARG A 204 11.84 1.25 -2.27
C ARG A 204 12.64 2.31 -1.53
N LEU A 205 12.01 3.44 -1.19
CA LEU A 205 12.64 4.50 -0.40
C LEU A 205 13.02 4.04 1.02
N MET A 206 12.19 3.19 1.64
CA MET A 206 12.42 2.62 2.98
C MET A 206 13.48 1.53 2.99
N GLU A 207 13.53 0.70 1.95
CA GLU A 207 14.51 -0.37 1.75
C GLU A 207 15.90 0.16 1.34
N GLY A 208 16.01 1.48 1.11
CA GLY A 208 17.27 2.11 0.72
C GLY A 208 17.63 1.93 -0.76
N ASP A 209 16.70 1.39 -1.56
CA ASP A 209 16.87 1.21 -3.01
C ASP A 209 16.53 2.51 -3.77
N TYR A 210 17.31 3.55 -3.48
CA TYR A 210 17.27 4.81 -4.19
C TYR A 210 18.67 5.20 -4.66
N HIS A 211 18.77 5.71 -5.88
CA HIS A 211 20.04 6.24 -6.35
C HIS A 211 20.23 7.69 -5.88
N LEU A 212 21.42 8.04 -5.39
CA LEU A 212 21.72 9.39 -4.88
C LEU A 212 21.48 10.51 -5.89
N TRP A 213 21.51 10.21 -7.20
CA TRP A 213 21.19 11.21 -8.24
C TRP A 213 19.68 11.49 -8.37
N GLU A 214 18.82 10.58 -7.91
CA GLU A 214 17.35 10.77 -7.88
C GLU A 214 16.96 11.65 -6.69
N TYR A 215 17.74 11.61 -5.59
CA TYR A 215 17.51 12.39 -4.38
C TYR A 215 18.79 13.04 -3.82
N PRO A 216 19.40 13.98 -4.56
CA PRO A 216 20.74 14.51 -4.26
C PRO A 216 20.88 15.26 -2.93
N LEU A 217 19.77 15.51 -2.22
CA LEU A 217 19.74 16.25 -0.96
C LEU A 217 19.33 15.42 0.27
N VAL A 218 19.28 14.09 0.16
CA VAL A 218 19.09 13.20 1.34
C VAL A 218 20.13 13.49 2.43
N ALA A 219 21.38 13.79 2.04
CA ALA A 219 22.44 14.19 2.96
C ALA A 219 22.13 15.52 3.69
N LEU A 220 21.49 16.49 3.03
CA LEU A 220 21.08 17.77 3.65
C LEU A 220 19.95 17.55 4.65
N GLY A 221 19.00 16.67 4.34
CA GLY A 221 17.96 16.22 5.27
C GLY A 221 18.55 15.66 6.56
N ARG A 222 19.55 14.77 6.46
CA ARG A 222 20.26 14.21 7.63
C ARG A 222 20.99 15.27 8.46
N ILE A 223 21.62 16.27 7.82
CA ILE A 223 22.27 17.40 8.53
C ILE A 223 21.24 18.24 9.31
N LEU A 224 20.04 18.44 8.74
CA LEU A 224 18.97 19.17 9.43
C LEU A 224 18.39 18.37 10.62
N VAL A 225 18.37 17.03 10.57
CA VAL A 225 18.05 16.19 11.75
C VAL A 225 19.11 16.29 12.83
N ALA A 226 20.37 16.55 12.51
CA ALA A 226 21.39 16.80 13.55
C ALA A 226 21.07 18.06 14.41
N LEU A 227 20.12 18.90 13.99
CA LEU A 227 19.57 20.03 14.77
C LEU A 227 18.36 19.64 15.66
N ASP A 228 17.97 18.35 15.71
CA ASP A 228 16.90 17.75 16.54
C ASP A 228 16.92 18.05 18.05
N PRO A 229 18.06 18.36 18.73
CA PRO A 229 18.05 18.75 20.14
C PRO A 229 17.14 19.97 20.45
N VAL A 230 16.82 20.78 19.44
CA VAL A 230 15.88 21.91 19.57
C VAL A 230 14.42 21.46 19.54
N ARG A 231 14.08 20.42 18.78
CA ARG A 231 12.70 19.92 18.62
C ARG A 231 12.23 19.08 19.81
N ARG A 232 13.11 18.31 20.46
CA ARG A 232 12.78 17.55 21.70
C ARG A 232 12.36 18.44 22.88
N ARG A 233 12.50 19.76 22.77
CA ARG A 233 11.97 20.73 23.73
C ARG A 233 10.52 21.13 23.46
N LEU A 234 9.92 20.70 22.35
CA LEU A 234 8.52 20.97 22.05
C LEU A 234 7.63 19.94 22.76
N PRO A 235 6.54 20.37 23.41
CA PRO A 235 5.61 19.47 24.08
C PRO A 235 4.91 18.56 23.07
N SER A 236 4.68 17.31 23.45
CA SER A 236 3.87 16.36 22.67
C SER A 236 2.46 16.92 22.48
N LEU A 237 1.99 16.92 21.23
CA LEU A 237 0.63 17.36 20.93
C LEU A 237 -0.36 16.27 21.36
N PRO A 238 -1.50 16.64 21.98
CA PRO A 238 -2.55 15.68 22.28
C PRO A 238 -3.13 15.06 21.00
N SER A 239 -3.53 13.80 21.08
CA SER A 239 -4.14 13.09 19.95
C SER A 239 -5.47 13.75 19.56
N LEU A 240 -5.65 14.00 18.26
CA LEU A 240 -6.86 14.63 17.73
C LEU A 240 -8.01 13.60 17.61
N PRO A 241 -9.26 14.00 17.92
CA PRO A 241 -10.45 13.21 17.63
C PRO A 241 -10.53 12.82 16.14
N ARG A 242 -11.13 11.67 15.82
CA ARG A 242 -11.29 11.19 14.42
C ARG A 242 -11.82 12.24 13.42
N PRO A 243 -12.89 13.03 13.71
CA PRO A 243 -13.35 14.04 12.75
C PRO A 243 -12.34 15.16 12.53
N ALA A 244 -11.56 15.51 13.56
CA ALA A 244 -10.48 16.48 13.42
C ALA A 244 -9.31 15.91 12.60
N ARG A 245 -9.01 14.62 12.70
CA ARG A 245 -8.00 13.95 11.85
C ARG A 245 -8.43 13.94 10.38
N ALA A 246 -9.68 13.61 10.08
CA ALA A 246 -10.22 13.65 8.72
C ALA A 246 -10.13 15.07 8.14
N ALA A 247 -10.59 16.08 8.88
CA ALA A 247 -10.52 17.48 8.44
C ALA A 247 -9.08 17.97 8.25
N VAL A 248 -8.15 17.56 9.11
CA VAL A 248 -6.72 17.89 8.97
C VAL A 248 -6.12 17.22 7.73
N HIS A 249 -6.46 15.95 7.46
CA HIS A 249 -5.99 15.24 6.28
C HIS A 249 -6.50 15.86 4.98
N GLU A 250 -7.80 16.19 4.93
CA GLU A 250 -8.40 16.87 3.78
C GLU A 250 -7.81 18.27 3.57
N SER A 251 -7.65 19.04 4.65
CA SER A 251 -6.99 20.36 4.61
C SER A 251 -5.55 20.26 4.14
N TYR A 252 -4.82 19.21 4.56
CA TYR A 252 -3.46 18.94 4.12
C TYR A 252 -3.40 18.64 2.62
N ARG A 253 -4.31 17.82 2.08
CA ARG A 253 -4.39 17.54 0.63
C ARG A 253 -4.61 18.84 -0.16
N VAL A 254 -5.57 19.67 0.25
CA VAL A 254 -5.85 20.95 -0.39
C VAL A 254 -4.64 21.89 -0.30
N ALA A 255 -4.02 22.02 0.88
CA ALA A 255 -2.84 22.86 1.06
C ALA A 255 -1.67 22.37 0.20
N ARG A 256 -1.40 21.06 0.17
CA ARG A 256 -0.34 20.44 -0.65
C ARG A 256 -0.56 20.75 -2.12
N PHE A 257 -1.78 20.60 -2.63
CA PHE A 257 -2.13 20.94 -4.01
C PHE A 257 -1.79 22.41 -4.33
N TRP A 258 -2.26 23.36 -3.51
CA TRP A 258 -2.01 24.78 -3.75
C TRP A 258 -0.54 25.17 -3.63
N VAL A 259 0.20 24.57 -2.71
CA VAL A 259 1.65 24.78 -2.61
C VAL A 259 2.36 24.35 -3.89
N LEU A 260 1.98 23.21 -4.48
CA LEU A 260 2.56 22.74 -5.75
C LEU A 260 2.21 23.69 -6.91
N VAL A 261 0.97 24.16 -6.99
CA VAL A 261 0.54 25.15 -8.00
C VAL A 261 1.34 26.45 -7.86
N ILE A 262 1.46 26.98 -6.66
CA ILE A 262 2.21 28.22 -6.38
C ILE A 262 3.70 28.04 -6.69
N ALA A 263 4.29 26.91 -6.32
CA ALA A 263 5.68 26.61 -6.60
C ALA A 263 5.94 26.54 -8.11
N PHE A 264 5.09 25.84 -8.88
CA PHE A 264 5.19 25.77 -10.33
C PHE A 264 5.08 27.16 -10.98
N LEU A 265 4.06 27.94 -10.62
CA LEU A 265 3.89 29.30 -11.14
C LEU A 265 5.08 30.19 -10.77
N GLY A 266 5.61 30.05 -9.55
CA GLY A 266 6.83 30.73 -9.11
C GLY A 266 8.05 30.38 -9.97
N SER A 267 8.23 29.10 -10.32
CA SER A 267 9.29 28.65 -11.22
C SER A 267 9.16 29.25 -12.62
N VAL A 268 7.94 29.27 -13.18
CA VAL A 268 7.68 29.90 -14.49
C VAL A 268 8.02 31.39 -14.47
N VAL A 269 7.58 32.12 -13.43
CA VAL A 269 7.86 33.55 -13.28
C VAL A 269 9.36 33.81 -13.12
N ALA A 270 10.06 33.01 -12.32
CA ALA A 270 11.50 33.15 -12.11
C ALA A 270 12.29 32.95 -13.42
N VAL A 271 11.93 31.94 -14.21
CA VAL A 271 12.55 31.72 -15.52
C VAL A 271 12.23 32.83 -16.50
N ALA A 272 10.96 33.30 -16.54
CA ALA A 272 10.58 34.41 -17.39
C ALA A 272 11.40 35.67 -17.09
N ALA A 273 11.51 36.03 -15.81
CA ALA A 273 12.34 37.16 -15.38
C ALA A 273 13.81 36.99 -15.80
N GLY A 274 14.36 35.78 -15.67
CA GLY A 274 15.73 35.48 -16.12
C GLY A 274 15.92 35.64 -17.63
N LEU A 275 15.01 35.08 -18.43
CA LEU A 275 15.05 35.19 -19.90
C LEU A 275 14.88 36.63 -20.38
N TYR A 276 14.00 37.41 -19.73
CA TYR A 276 13.86 38.84 -20.00
C TYR A 276 15.17 39.60 -19.71
N GLY A 277 15.79 39.36 -18.56
CA GLY A 277 17.06 40.01 -18.20
C GLY A 277 18.21 39.64 -19.16
N VAL A 278 18.25 38.39 -19.63
CA VAL A 278 19.20 37.95 -20.67
C VAL A 278 18.92 38.70 -21.98
N HIS A 279 17.67 38.75 -22.44
CA HIS A 279 17.31 39.46 -23.67
C HIS A 279 17.74 40.93 -23.61
N GLU A 280 17.40 41.64 -22.54
CA GLU A 280 17.76 43.05 -22.35
C GLU A 280 19.29 43.24 -22.37
N SER A 281 20.05 42.35 -21.71
CA SER A 281 21.51 42.41 -21.65
C SER A 281 22.19 42.23 -23.01
N PHE A 282 21.62 41.40 -23.89
CA PHE A 282 22.22 41.09 -25.20
C PHE A 282 21.70 41.98 -26.33
N VAL A 283 20.44 42.39 -26.29
CA VAL A 283 19.80 43.15 -27.37
C VAL A 283 19.77 44.65 -27.07
N GLY A 284 19.74 45.05 -25.79
CA GLY A 284 19.71 46.45 -25.37
C GLY A 284 18.38 47.16 -25.61
N SER A 285 17.31 46.41 -25.88
CA SER A 285 15.96 46.94 -26.06
C SER A 285 14.90 46.03 -25.45
N GLU A 286 13.71 46.59 -25.24
CA GLU A 286 12.53 45.80 -24.89
C GLU A 286 12.28 44.70 -25.96
N PRO A 287 11.88 43.50 -25.55
CA PRO A 287 11.55 42.44 -26.50
C PRO A 287 10.32 42.81 -27.32
N SER A 288 10.42 42.61 -28.63
CA SER A 288 9.25 42.67 -29.52
C SER A 288 8.16 41.69 -29.07
N ASP A 289 6.90 41.90 -29.48
CA ASP A 289 5.79 40.99 -29.14
C ASP A 289 6.10 39.52 -29.46
N VAL A 290 6.75 39.26 -30.60
CA VAL A 290 7.16 37.90 -31.01
C VAL A 290 8.18 37.32 -30.03
N ALA A 291 9.16 38.14 -29.61
CA ALA A 291 10.16 37.73 -28.62
C ALA A 291 9.52 37.52 -27.23
N ALA A 292 8.58 38.36 -26.82
CA ALA A 292 7.85 38.22 -25.56
C ALA A 292 7.05 36.91 -25.50
N TRP A 293 6.32 36.56 -26.57
CA TRP A 293 5.64 35.28 -26.69
C TRP A 293 6.62 34.09 -26.68
N GLY A 294 7.76 34.22 -27.35
CA GLY A 294 8.83 33.22 -27.32
C GLY A 294 9.39 32.99 -25.91
N ILE A 295 9.63 34.08 -25.17
CA ILE A 295 10.10 34.03 -23.77
C ILE A 295 9.05 33.36 -22.89
N LEU A 296 7.77 33.70 -23.03
CA LEU A 296 6.69 33.10 -22.26
C LEU A 296 6.58 31.58 -22.50
N ALA A 297 6.59 31.15 -23.76
CA ALA A 297 6.55 29.73 -24.12
C ALA A 297 7.77 28.97 -23.57
N ALA A 298 8.97 29.54 -23.70
CA ALA A 298 10.19 28.96 -23.14
C ALA A 298 10.13 28.86 -21.61
N SER A 299 9.52 29.84 -20.95
CA SER A 299 9.39 29.90 -19.50
C SER A 299 8.44 28.86 -18.93
N LEU A 300 7.40 28.45 -19.67
CA LEU A 300 6.54 27.35 -19.27
C LEU A 300 7.31 26.01 -19.25
N LEU A 301 8.07 25.73 -20.32
CA LEU A 301 8.85 24.49 -20.43
C LEU A 301 10.00 24.45 -19.41
N LEU A 302 10.83 25.49 -19.38
CA LEU A 302 11.96 25.59 -18.46
C LEU A 302 11.52 25.74 -17.00
N GLY A 303 10.37 26.41 -16.77
CA GLY A 303 9.75 26.52 -15.45
C GLY A 303 9.27 25.17 -14.92
N TRP A 304 8.71 24.30 -15.78
CA TRP A 304 8.38 22.92 -15.41
C TRP A 304 9.63 22.12 -15.02
N ILE A 305 10.71 22.22 -15.80
CA ILE A 305 11.99 21.55 -15.48
C ILE A 305 12.52 22.05 -14.14
N LEU A 306 12.54 23.37 -13.91
CA LEU A 306 12.97 23.95 -12.65
C LEU A 306 12.09 23.48 -11.48
N PHE A 307 10.78 23.39 -11.68
CA PHE A 307 9.84 22.89 -10.68
C PHE A 307 10.12 21.42 -10.32
N GLU A 308 10.33 20.53 -11.30
CA GLU A 308 10.67 19.12 -11.03
C GLU A 308 11.99 18.99 -10.28
N VAL A 309 13.01 19.77 -10.67
CA VAL A 309 14.29 19.79 -9.94
C VAL A 309 14.10 20.25 -8.49
N LEU A 310 13.34 21.33 -8.27
CA LEU A 310 13.02 21.80 -6.92
C LEU A 310 12.23 20.74 -6.14
N ARG A 311 11.25 20.10 -6.77
CA ARG A 311 10.43 19.04 -6.16
C ARG A 311 11.30 17.87 -5.71
N ALA A 312 12.20 17.38 -6.56
CA ALA A 312 13.14 16.31 -6.25
C ALA A 312 14.10 16.71 -5.12
N VAL A 313 14.62 17.95 -5.17
CA VAL A 313 15.45 18.57 -4.12
C VAL A 313 14.72 18.56 -2.78
N PHE A 314 13.52 19.11 -2.71
CA PHE A 314 12.74 19.17 -1.46
C PHE A 314 12.27 17.80 -1.01
N GLY A 315 11.89 16.91 -1.93
CA GLY A 315 11.55 15.51 -1.65
C GLY A 315 12.70 14.77 -1.00
N GLY A 316 13.91 14.89 -1.56
CA GLY A 316 15.13 14.32 -0.99
C GLY A 316 15.47 14.88 0.40
N VAL A 317 15.26 16.19 0.63
CA VAL A 317 15.43 16.78 1.96
C VAL A 317 14.42 16.20 2.97
N LEU A 318 13.15 16.11 2.59
CA LEU A 318 12.11 15.54 3.45
C LEU A 318 12.34 14.06 3.75
N LEU A 319 12.77 13.29 2.76
CA LEU A 319 13.17 11.90 2.95
C LEU A 319 14.36 11.78 3.90
N GLY A 320 15.42 12.56 3.66
CA GLY A 320 16.59 12.55 4.54
C GLY A 320 16.26 12.96 5.97
N LEU A 321 15.30 13.87 6.14
CA LEU A 321 14.73 14.21 7.44
C LEU A 321 14.02 13.00 8.06
N TYR A 322 13.14 12.34 7.32
CA TYR A 322 12.40 11.18 7.78
C TYR A 322 13.32 10.01 8.20
N LEU A 323 14.25 9.60 7.34
CA LEU A 323 15.23 8.54 7.63
C LEU A 323 16.12 8.89 8.83
N GLY A 324 16.50 10.16 8.97
CA GLY A 324 17.23 10.61 10.16
C GLY A 324 16.41 10.53 11.44
N PHE A 325 15.08 10.73 11.39
CA PHE A 325 14.19 10.60 12.54
C PHE A 325 13.95 9.15 12.95
N THR A 326 13.90 8.21 12.00
CA THR A 326 13.62 6.79 12.29
C THR A 326 14.85 6.02 12.78
N GLY A 327 16.05 6.63 12.71
CA GLY A 327 17.29 5.98 13.18
C GLY A 327 17.76 4.83 12.29
N GLN A 328 17.13 4.63 11.12
CA GLN A 328 17.58 3.65 10.14
C GLN A 328 18.91 4.14 9.53
N SER A 329 20.00 3.49 9.93
CA SER A 329 21.23 3.50 9.15
C SER A 329 20.90 2.87 7.81
N GLY A 330 21.06 3.65 6.72
CA GLY A 330 20.97 3.08 5.37
C GLY A 330 21.96 1.91 5.20
N PRO A 331 21.81 1.10 4.13
CA PRO A 331 22.68 -0.05 3.90
C PRO A 331 24.15 0.38 4.02
N GLU A 332 24.90 -0.33 4.86
CA GLU A 332 26.36 -0.14 4.96
C GLU A 332 26.95 -0.52 3.60
N GLU A 333 27.44 0.48 2.84
CA GLU A 333 28.24 0.26 1.61
C GLU A 333 29.56 -0.45 1.88
#